data_AF-A0A368D9W4-F1
#
_entry.id   AF-A0A368D9W4-F1
#
_cell.length_a   1.000
_cell.length_b   1.000
_cell.length_c   1.000
_cell.angle_alpha   90.00
_cell.angle_beta   90.00
_cell.angle_gamma   90.00
#
_symmetry.space_group_name_H-M   'P 1'
#
loop_
_entity.id
_entity.type
_entity.pdbx_description
1 polymer ?
#
loop_
_entity_poly.entity_id
_entity_poly.type
_entity_poly.pdbx_seq_one_letter_code
_entity_poly.pdbx_strand_id
1 'polypeptide(L)' 'IWGTLAVGVFGANQGLEQVGIQAAVIGVAGIFCCIGAAIIVLLVKALVGLRVSEAEEAEGLDIAEHGTSAYADFSVK' A
#
# COMPACT_ATOMS: atom_id res chain seq x y z
N ILE A 1 4.10 -5.72 -10.91
CA ILE A 1 3.21 -6.68 -11.61
C ILE A 1 3.38 -6.57 -13.12
N TRP A 2 2.92 -5.49 -13.78
CA TRP A 2 2.98 -5.37 -15.25
C TRP A 2 4.39 -5.54 -15.82
N GLY A 3 5.38 -4.82 -15.31
CA GLY A 3 6.76 -4.93 -15.81
C GLY A 3 7.31 -6.37 -15.76
N THR A 4 6.98 -7.13 -14.72
CA THR A 4 7.40 -8.54 -14.57
C THR A 4 6.74 -9.43 -15.63
N LEU A 5 5.44 -9.23 -15.93
CA LEU A 5 4.76 -9.94 -17.03
C LEU A 5 5.31 -9.52 -18.41
N ALA A 6 5.61 -8.24 -18.59
CA ALA A 6 6.13 -7.69 -19.84
C ALA A 6 7.47 -8.35 -20.23
N VAL A 7 8.28 -8.81 -19.27
CA VAL A 7 9.48 -9.61 -19.55
C VAL A 7 9.15 -10.92 -20.28
N GLY A 8 8.04 -11.58 -19.95
CA GLY A 8 7.61 -12.80 -20.64
C GLY A 8 7.04 -12.56 -22.03
N VAL A 9 6.55 -11.35 -22.31
CA VAL A 9 5.94 -10.98 -23.60
C VAL A 9 6.96 -10.37 -24.56
N PHE A 10 7.87 -9.53 -24.06
CA PHE A 10 8.77 -8.70 -24.87
C PHE A 10 10.26 -8.89 -24.55
N GLY A 11 10.60 -9.67 -23.52
CA GLY A 11 12.00 -9.90 -23.11
C GLY A 11 12.71 -10.90 -24.02
N ALA A 12 14.04 -11.06 -23.87
CA ALA A 12 14.86 -11.87 -24.79
C ALA A 12 14.48 -13.36 -24.89
N ASN A 13 13.86 -13.91 -23.85
CA ASN A 13 13.35 -15.30 -23.79
C ASN A 13 11.82 -15.30 -23.79
N GLN A 14 11.17 -14.49 -24.65
CA GLN A 14 9.72 -14.35 -24.69
C GLN A 14 9.00 -15.66 -25.06
N GLY A 15 7.83 -15.88 -24.48
CA GLY A 15 6.99 -17.05 -24.76
C GLY A 15 5.98 -17.34 -23.66
N LEU A 16 4.99 -18.19 -23.95
CA LEU A 16 3.92 -18.53 -23.00
C LEU A 16 4.46 -19.18 -21.71
N GLU A 17 5.51 -19.99 -21.82
CA GLU A 17 6.20 -20.57 -20.66
C GLU A 17 6.81 -19.47 -19.78
N GLN A 18 7.53 -18.52 -20.39
CA GLN A 18 8.13 -17.40 -19.65
C GLN A 18 7.06 -16.51 -19.00
N VAL A 19 5.94 -16.26 -19.68
CA VAL A 19 4.79 -15.55 -19.07
C VAL A 19 4.26 -16.30 -17.84
N GLY A 20 4.14 -17.63 -17.92
CA GLY A 20 3.74 -18.48 -16.79
C GLY A 20 4.70 -18.39 -15.61
N ILE A 21 6.02 -18.45 -15.86
CA ILE A 21 7.05 -18.28 -14.83
C ILE A 21 6.94 -16.90 -14.17
N GLN A 22 6.80 -15.83 -14.95
CA GLN A 22 6.69 -14.48 -14.42
C GLN A 22 5.40 -14.25 -13.63
N ALA A 23 4.30 -14.91 -14.02
CA ALA A 23 3.07 -14.91 -13.25
C ALA A 23 3.24 -15.62 -11.90
N ALA A 24 3.96 -16.75 -11.86
CA ALA A 24 4.27 -17.44 -10.60
C ALA A 24 5.14 -16.57 -9.67
N VAL A 25 6.15 -15.87 -10.22
CA VAL A 25 6.98 -14.92 -9.47
C VAL A 25 6.13 -13.82 -8.84
N ILE A 26 5.20 -13.24 -9.60
CA ILE A 26 4.25 -12.24 -9.09
C ILE A 26 3.39 -12.83 -7.97
N GLY A 27 2.89 -14.06 -8.15
CA GLY A 27 2.08 -14.74 -7.14
C GLY A 27 2.83 -14.93 -5.83
N VAL A 28 4.06 -15.43 -5.88
CA VAL A 28 4.91 -15.64 -4.70
C VAL A 28 5.21 -14.32 -4.01
N ALA A 29 5.67 -13.30 -4.76
CA ALA A 29 5.97 -11.99 -4.19
C ALA A 29 4.72 -11.33 -3.59
N GLY A 30 3.57 -11.43 -4.26
CA GLY A 30 2.29 -10.91 -3.80
C GLY A 30 1.84 -11.57 -2.49
N ILE A 31 1.90 -12.90 -2.41
CA ILE A 31 1.55 -13.65 -1.20
C ILE A 31 2.49 -13.25 -0.05
N PHE A 32 3.80 -13.20 -0.30
CA PHE A 32 4.78 -12.79 0.70
C PHE A 32 4.49 -11.37 1.23
N CYS A 33 4.29 -10.40 0.33
CA CYS A 33 4.00 -9.03 0.71
C CYS A 33 2.67 -8.91 1.47
N CYS A 34 1.60 -9.56 1.02
CA CYS A 34 0.30 -9.51 1.69
C CYS A 34 0.36 -10.13 3.09
N ILE A 35 0.98 -11.30 3.25
CA ILE A 35 1.12 -11.96 4.56
C ILE A 35 2.02 -11.13 5.46
N GLY A 36 3.17 -10.68 4.96
CA GLY A 36 4.10 -9.85 5.73
C GLY A 36 3.47 -8.54 6.19
N ALA A 37 2.79 -7.83 5.28
CA ALA A 37 2.07 -6.60 5.60
C ALA A 37 0.93 -6.87 6.60
N ALA A 38 0.16 -7.93 6.43
CA ALA A 38 -0.90 -8.29 7.39
C ALA A 38 -0.33 -8.55 8.79
N ILE A 39 0.76 -9.30 8.90
CA ILE A 39 1.42 -9.56 10.18
C ILE A 39 1.87 -8.24 10.82
N ILE A 40 2.59 -7.38 10.07
CA ILE A 40 3.08 -6.10 10.58
C ILE A 40 1.92 -5.21 11.03
N VAL A 41 0.92 -5.02 10.18
CA VAL A 41 -0.25 -4.18 10.45
C VAL A 41 -1.01 -4.67 11.68
N LEU A 42 -1.25 -5.98 11.79
CA LEU A 42 -1.98 -6.56 12.92
C LEU A 42 -1.18 -6.46 14.22
N LEU A 43 0.13 -6.67 14.18
CA LEU A 43 1.00 -6.52 15.35
C LEU A 43 1.03 -5.07 15.83
N VAL A 44 1.26 -4.10 14.94
CA VAL A 44 1.28 -2.67 15.30
C VAL A 44 -0.08 -2.25 15.86
N LYS A 45 -1.17 -2.65 15.19
CA LYS A 45 -2.54 -2.38 15.66
C LYS A 45 -2.79 -2.95 17.06
N ALA A 46 -2.29 -4.15 17.37
CA ALA A 46 -2.50 -4.79 18.66
C ALA A 46 -1.63 -4.22 19.79
N LEU A 47 -0.41 -3.76 19.47
CA LEU A 47 0.56 -3.33 20.47
C LEU A 47 0.44 -1.84 20.83
N VAL A 48 0.30 -0.97 19.83
CA VAL A 48 0.37 0.50 20.02
C VAL A 48 -0.80 1.25 19.40
N GLY A 49 -1.65 0.57 18.61
CA GLY A 49 -2.66 1.23 17.79
C GLY A 49 -2.05 1.78 16.49
N LEU A 50 -2.77 1.62 15.38
CA LEU A 50 -2.30 2.02 14.04
C LEU A 50 -3.07 3.20 13.43
N ARG A 51 -4.35 3.36 13.78
CA ARG A 51 -5.20 4.46 13.31
C ARG A 51 -5.74 5.24 14.51
N VAL A 52 -5.92 6.53 14.31
CA VAL A 52 -6.61 7.46 15.23
C VAL A 52 -8.08 7.08 15.38
N SER A 53 -8.78 7.71 16.32
CA SER A 53 -10.23 7.53 16.48
C SER A 53 -11.02 8.08 15.29
N GLU A 54 -12.25 7.61 15.08
CA GLU A 54 -13.12 8.10 14.00
C GLU A 54 -13.42 9.61 14.13
N ALA A 55 -13.48 10.12 15.36
CA ALA A 55 -13.67 11.55 15.63
C ALA A 55 -12.46 12.38 15.19
N GLU A 56 -11.25 11.95 15.54
CA GLU A 56 -9.99 12.60 15.12
C GLU A 56 -9.77 12.48 13.61
N GLU A 57 -10.16 11.35 13.00
CA GLU A 57 -10.11 11.18 11.55
C GLU A 57 -11.07 12.14 10.82
N ALA A 58 -12.25 12.40 11.40
CA ALA A 58 -13.23 13.34 10.85
C ALA A 58 -12.83 14.82 11.05
N GLU A 59 -12.17 15.15 12.16
CA GLU A 59 -11.62 16.48 12.43
C GLU A 59 -10.40 16.79 11.55
N GLY A 60 -9.60 15.77 11.24
CA GLY A 60 -8.39 15.85 10.42
C GLY A 60 -7.11 15.80 11.25
N LEU A 61 -6.13 14.99 10.80
CA LEU A 61 -4.90 14.73 11.55
C LEU A 61 -4.01 15.97 11.74
N ASP A 62 -4.12 16.95 10.84
CA ASP A 62 -3.45 18.24 10.97
C ASP A 62 -3.85 18.94 12.28
N ILE A 63 -5.14 18.91 12.63
CA ILE A 63 -5.64 19.47 13.88
C ILE A 63 -5.44 18.50 15.05
N ALA A 64 -5.86 17.24 14.88
CA ALA A 64 -5.87 16.25 15.96
C ALA A 64 -4.47 15.87 16.48
N GLU A 65 -3.46 15.80 15.61
CA GLU A 65 -2.09 15.40 16.00
C GLU A 65 -1.10 16.57 16.00
N HIS A 66 -1.29 17.56 15.13
CA HIS A 66 -0.32 18.65 14.93
C HIS A 66 -0.81 20.01 15.45
N GLY A 67 -2.10 20.15 15.79
CA GLY A 67 -2.68 21.37 16.35
C GLY A 67 -2.70 22.57 15.39
N THR A 68 -2.51 22.34 14.09
CA THR A 68 -2.34 23.40 13.09
C THR A 68 -3.04 23.03 11.79
N SER A 69 -3.65 23.99 11.11
CA SER A 69 -4.14 23.77 9.74
C SER A 69 -3.00 23.85 8.73
N ALA A 70 -2.91 22.90 7.80
CA ALA A 70 -1.95 22.95 6.70
C ALA A 70 -2.18 24.14 5.74
N TYR A 71 -3.43 24.62 5.65
CA TYR A 71 -3.81 25.74 4.80
C TYR A 71 -4.44 26.86 5.62
N ALA A 72 -4.07 28.11 5.30
CA ALA A 72 -4.79 29.27 5.83
C ALA A 72 -6.23 29.26 5.31
N ASP A 73 -7.17 29.65 6.18
CA ASP A 73 -8.60 29.67 5.88
C ASP A 73 -8.94 30.80 4.89
N PHE A 74 -8.60 30.58 3.62
CA PHE A 74 -8.98 31.45 2.50
C PHE A 74 -10.32 31.02 1.89
N SER A 75 -11.15 30.28 2.62
CA SER A 75 -12.49 29.95 2.15
C SER A 75 -13.32 31.25 2.06
N VAL A 76 -13.55 31.71 0.83
CA VAL A 76 -14.53 32.76 0.56
C VAL A 76 -15.90 32.12 0.81
N LYS A 77 -16.62 32.59 1.82
CA LYS A 77 -18.02 32.23 2.08
C LYS A 77 -18.90 32.50 0.87
#